data_AF-A0A5N6SZ16-F1
#
_entry.id   AF-A0A5N6SZ16-F1
#
_cell.length_a   1.000
_cell.length_b   1.000
_cell.length_c   1.000
_cell.angle_alpha   90.00
_cell.angle_beta   90.00
_cell.angle_gamma   90.00
#
_symmetry.space_group_name_H-M   'P 1'
#
loop_
_entity.id
_entity.type
_entity.pdbx_description
1 polymer ?
#
loop_
_entity_poly.entity_id
_entity_poly.type
_entity_poly.pdbx_seq_one_letter_code
_entity_poly.pdbx_strand_id
1 'polypeptide(L)'
;MAWQPPTIGNRYVAVLGAGTLGRRIACTWVAAGYNVTIRDPSPDQRHAAVHFIDNNLATFAKTLGDKQVPGQYAAFADLDRAVEDAWFVIEAIPEKLDLKIATFGDLAEKAPRDCIFGSNSSSYKSRLMLDKMDDEAKRRTLNVHYTMPPGNRVVELMTSTHTYDDIFPFLVYKHREIGLVPAVARKESTGFIINRLWAAVKRETLTILAEGVSDPEQIDNLWMEMFGGTAGPCSMMDAVGLDTVAFIEDNYIQERHLDSANTVDWLRKNFVNQGRLGAKSGNGGLYPAGFTTKSAADNASHHDNLAAPTLYVLDIGLGENVTDSFLTAGKIYTASANGQNVKKIVDGLAGPDGVDISVSHGRIFWTNMGIPSENDGSIQSCNLDGSDIKTVVPPGAVHTPKQLCIDHTHQKLYFSDREGMRVHRVDFNGSQHEILIQTGDYHHLSHKDDQSRWCVGIAVDLKHGKFYWTQKGSSKSGQGKILRADITLPAGSKASTRSDIETLFENLPEPIDLEVDSENELLYWTDRGEYPLGNSINRGYVGPKTGDSNAAKFTILTRHLHEAIGLRLDKVNKHIYFTDLGGSLYRTDLQGGNKTVIYSGKAALSGLALAYIN
;
A
#
# COMPACT_ATOMS: atom_id res chain seq x y z
N MET A 1 -23.72 -40.70 14.01
CA MET A 1 -22.99 -41.34 12.89
C MET A 1 -21.51 -41.01 13.03
N ALA A 2 -20.63 -41.89 12.53
CA ALA A 2 -19.19 -41.59 12.45
C ALA A 2 -18.98 -40.54 11.35
N TRP A 3 -18.10 -39.57 11.61
CA TRP A 3 -17.74 -38.56 10.61
C TRP A 3 -16.98 -39.21 9.45
N GLN A 4 -17.17 -38.67 8.25
CA GLN A 4 -16.43 -39.08 7.06
C GLN A 4 -15.65 -37.86 6.52
N PRO A 5 -14.38 -38.03 6.14
CA PRO A 5 -13.61 -36.95 5.52
C PRO A 5 -14.29 -36.42 4.26
N PRO A 6 -14.29 -35.10 4.02
CA PRO A 6 -14.80 -34.54 2.78
C PRO A 6 -13.94 -35.00 1.61
N THR A 7 -14.58 -35.22 0.47
CA THR A 7 -13.84 -35.39 -0.79
C THR A 7 -13.28 -34.03 -1.19
N ILE A 8 -11.96 -33.91 -1.37
CA ILE A 8 -11.30 -32.62 -1.66
C ILE A 8 -11.27 -32.32 -3.16
N GLY A 9 -10.58 -33.11 -3.99
CA GLY A 9 -10.49 -32.86 -5.43
C GLY A 9 -10.12 -31.41 -5.78
N ASN A 10 -10.91 -30.76 -6.63
CA ASN A 10 -10.74 -29.35 -7.02
C ASN A 10 -11.52 -28.36 -6.14
N ARG A 11 -12.13 -28.83 -5.05
CA ARG A 11 -12.93 -28.01 -4.13
C ARG A 11 -12.09 -26.98 -3.40
N TYR A 12 -12.75 -25.98 -2.84
CA TYR A 12 -12.10 -24.80 -2.33
C TYR A 12 -11.85 -24.87 -0.81
N VAL A 13 -10.75 -24.24 -0.39
CA VAL A 13 -10.64 -23.70 0.96
C VAL A 13 -11.21 -22.28 0.94
N ALA A 14 -12.28 -22.03 1.69
CA ALA A 14 -12.91 -20.72 1.76
C ALA A 14 -12.36 -19.94 2.96
N VAL A 15 -11.86 -18.73 2.75
CA VAL A 15 -11.41 -17.83 3.83
C VAL A 15 -12.37 -16.65 3.94
N LEU A 16 -13.06 -16.54 5.08
CA LEU A 16 -13.98 -15.44 5.34
C LEU A 16 -13.26 -14.33 6.10
N GLY A 17 -13.13 -13.17 5.48
CA GLY A 17 -12.35 -12.02 5.95
C GLY A 17 -11.06 -11.88 5.16
N ALA A 18 -10.89 -10.76 4.46
CA ALA A 18 -9.72 -10.45 3.64
C ALA A 18 -8.75 -9.47 4.33
N GLY A 19 -8.88 -9.31 5.65
CA GLY A 19 -7.95 -8.55 6.49
C GLY A 19 -6.55 -9.17 6.55
N THR A 20 -5.69 -8.62 7.40
CA THR A 20 -4.26 -8.96 7.49
C THR A 20 -4.00 -10.45 7.65
N LEU A 21 -4.71 -11.13 8.54
CA LEU A 21 -4.52 -12.56 8.79
C LEU A 21 -5.21 -13.43 7.74
N GLY A 22 -6.44 -13.08 7.33
CA GLY A 22 -7.20 -13.81 6.31
C GLY A 22 -6.46 -13.94 4.97
N ARG A 23 -5.89 -12.84 4.45
CA ARG A 23 -5.11 -12.90 3.19
C ARG A 23 -3.84 -13.76 3.28
N ARG A 24 -3.23 -13.84 4.47
CA ARG A 24 -2.07 -14.70 4.73
C ARG A 24 -2.45 -16.18 4.81
N ILE A 25 -3.57 -16.48 5.47
CA ILE A 25 -4.15 -17.82 5.48
C ILE A 25 -4.46 -18.25 4.05
N ALA A 26 -5.13 -17.41 3.27
CA ALA A 26 -5.42 -17.67 1.85
C ALA A 26 -4.13 -17.94 1.05
N CYS A 27 -3.13 -17.05 1.14
CA CYS A 27 -1.84 -17.23 0.47
C CYS A 27 -1.14 -18.54 0.86
N THR A 28 -1.26 -18.97 2.11
CA THR A 28 -0.69 -20.25 2.58
C THR A 28 -1.28 -21.44 1.83
N TRP A 29 -2.60 -21.51 1.71
CA TRP A 29 -3.27 -22.60 1.00
C TRP A 29 -3.05 -22.54 -0.51
N VAL A 30 -3.07 -21.34 -1.11
CA VAL A 30 -2.77 -21.16 -2.54
C VAL A 30 -1.33 -21.57 -2.87
N ALA A 31 -0.36 -21.14 -2.08
CA ALA A 31 1.05 -21.48 -2.26
C ALA A 31 1.31 -22.99 -2.14
N ALA A 32 0.47 -23.70 -1.37
CA ALA A 32 0.51 -25.14 -1.24
C ALA A 32 -0.32 -25.89 -2.30
N GLY A 33 -0.85 -25.19 -3.30
CA GLY A 33 -1.55 -25.75 -4.46
C GLY A 33 -3.05 -26.00 -4.29
N TYR A 34 -3.66 -25.55 -3.20
CA TYR A 34 -5.11 -25.66 -3.00
C TYR A 34 -5.85 -24.51 -3.66
N ASN A 35 -7.03 -24.79 -4.21
CA ASN A 35 -7.93 -23.75 -4.70
C ASN A 35 -8.53 -22.99 -3.51
N VAL A 36 -8.56 -21.66 -3.58
CA VAL A 36 -9.00 -20.81 -2.47
C VAL A 36 -10.04 -19.79 -2.91
N THR A 37 -11.12 -19.67 -2.16
CA THR A 37 -12.05 -18.55 -2.27
C THR A 37 -11.86 -17.62 -1.09
N ILE A 38 -11.91 -16.32 -1.33
CA ILE A 38 -11.78 -15.29 -0.29
C ILE A 38 -13.07 -14.50 -0.27
N ARG A 39 -13.67 -14.33 0.92
CA ARG A 39 -14.89 -13.53 1.05
C ARG A 39 -14.65 -12.32 1.93
N ASP A 40 -14.98 -11.15 1.42
CA ASP A 40 -15.05 -9.93 2.24
C ASP A 40 -16.07 -8.96 1.62
N PRO A 41 -16.97 -8.33 2.40
CA PRO A 41 -17.92 -7.36 1.85
C PRO A 41 -17.22 -6.12 1.26
N SER A 42 -16.05 -5.73 1.76
CA SER A 42 -15.31 -4.57 1.27
C SER A 42 -14.58 -4.86 -0.04
N PRO A 43 -14.81 -4.09 -1.13
CA PRO A 43 -14.02 -4.23 -2.36
C PRO A 43 -12.53 -4.01 -2.12
N ASP A 44 -12.17 -3.03 -1.29
CA ASP A 44 -10.77 -2.70 -1.00
C ASP A 44 -10.05 -3.87 -0.33
N GLN A 45 -10.71 -4.56 0.60
CA GLN A 45 -10.11 -5.71 1.27
C GLN A 45 -9.94 -6.90 0.33
N ARG A 46 -10.90 -7.13 -0.57
CA ARG A 46 -10.76 -8.17 -1.60
C ARG A 46 -9.57 -7.90 -2.52
N HIS A 47 -9.43 -6.67 -3.02
CA HIS A 47 -8.31 -6.30 -3.88
C HIS A 47 -6.97 -6.40 -3.13
N ALA A 48 -6.93 -5.94 -1.88
CA ALA A 48 -5.74 -6.04 -1.05
C ALA A 48 -5.33 -7.51 -0.78
N ALA A 49 -6.28 -8.43 -0.65
CA ALA A 49 -6.00 -9.85 -0.48
C ALA A 49 -5.49 -10.53 -1.76
N VAL A 50 -6.12 -10.26 -2.91
CA VAL A 50 -5.65 -10.75 -4.23
C VAL A 50 -4.23 -10.26 -4.48
N HIS A 51 -4.00 -8.95 -4.35
CA HIS A 51 -2.68 -8.35 -4.50
C HIS A 51 -1.64 -8.96 -3.54
N PHE A 52 -2.01 -9.18 -2.27
CA PHE A 52 -1.11 -9.79 -1.31
C PHE A 52 -0.68 -11.20 -1.75
N ILE A 53 -1.61 -12.01 -2.25
CA ILE A 53 -1.31 -13.34 -2.77
C ILE A 53 -0.35 -13.21 -3.95
N ASP A 54 -0.69 -12.44 -4.98
CA ASP A 54 0.13 -12.26 -6.19
C ASP A 54 1.60 -11.93 -5.87
N ASN A 55 1.83 -11.07 -4.87
CA ASN A 55 3.16 -10.57 -4.53
C ASN A 55 3.92 -11.40 -3.49
N ASN A 56 3.26 -12.33 -2.80
CA ASN A 56 3.87 -13.11 -1.72
C ASN A 56 3.92 -14.61 -1.98
N LEU A 57 3.27 -15.12 -3.04
CA LEU A 57 3.20 -16.55 -3.33
C LEU A 57 4.56 -17.24 -3.35
N ALA A 58 5.56 -16.65 -4.01
CA ALA A 58 6.91 -17.22 -4.09
C ALA A 58 7.58 -17.35 -2.69
N THR A 59 7.44 -16.32 -1.85
CA THR A 59 7.96 -16.31 -0.47
C THR A 59 7.28 -17.37 0.39
N PHE A 60 5.95 -17.50 0.27
CA PHE A 60 5.19 -18.52 0.98
C PHE A 60 5.58 -19.92 0.51
N ALA A 61 5.60 -20.17 -0.81
CA ALA A 61 5.97 -21.46 -1.39
C ALA A 61 7.36 -21.92 -0.88
N LYS A 62 8.36 -21.03 -0.92
CA LYS A 62 9.71 -21.30 -0.42
C LYS A 62 9.71 -21.67 1.07
N THR A 63 8.95 -20.96 1.89
CA THR A 63 8.92 -21.17 3.35
C THR A 63 8.17 -22.44 3.75
N LEU A 64 7.17 -22.83 2.94
CA LEU A 64 6.29 -23.98 3.20
C LEU A 64 6.82 -25.28 2.58
N GLY A 65 7.92 -25.23 1.83
CA GLY A 65 8.68 -26.41 1.39
C GLY A 65 8.84 -26.59 -0.11
N ASP A 66 8.65 -25.54 -0.93
CA ASP A 66 8.84 -25.50 -2.40
C ASP A 66 8.08 -26.62 -3.15
N LYS A 67 6.91 -27.00 -2.63
CA LYS A 67 6.04 -27.97 -3.29
C LYS A 67 4.91 -27.25 -4.03
N GLN A 68 4.69 -27.66 -5.28
CA GLN A 68 3.52 -27.43 -6.13
C GLN A 68 3.50 -26.22 -7.07
N VAL A 69 2.68 -26.37 -8.12
CA VAL A 69 2.09 -25.28 -8.89
C VAL A 69 1.04 -24.60 -7.99
N PRO A 70 1.02 -23.27 -7.87
CA PRO A 70 0.03 -22.57 -7.05
C PRO A 70 -1.41 -22.92 -7.44
N GLY A 71 -2.30 -23.00 -6.44
CA GLY A 71 -3.72 -23.23 -6.68
C GLY A 71 -4.40 -22.01 -7.30
N GLN A 72 -5.65 -22.18 -7.74
CA GLN A 72 -6.45 -21.06 -8.23
C GLN A 72 -7.06 -20.29 -7.06
N TYR A 73 -7.25 -18.98 -7.22
CA TYR A 73 -7.94 -18.17 -6.22
C TYR A 73 -8.87 -17.14 -6.82
N ALA A 74 -9.93 -16.81 -6.07
CA ALA A 74 -10.88 -15.78 -6.42
C ALA A 74 -11.44 -15.11 -5.16
N ALA A 75 -11.77 -13.81 -5.26
CA ALA A 75 -12.36 -13.06 -4.16
C ALA A 75 -13.81 -12.67 -4.49
N PHE A 76 -14.72 -12.86 -3.53
CA PHE A 76 -16.16 -12.62 -3.68
C PHE A 76 -16.68 -11.71 -2.56
N ALA A 77 -17.63 -10.83 -2.89
CA ALA A 77 -18.39 -10.08 -1.89
C ALA A 77 -19.44 -11.00 -1.21
N ASP A 78 -20.07 -11.82 -2.04
CA ASP A 78 -21.15 -12.71 -1.69
C ASP A 78 -20.67 -13.96 -0.95
N LEU A 79 -21.45 -14.40 0.04
CA LEU A 79 -21.11 -15.58 0.83
C LEU A 79 -21.43 -16.86 0.07
N ASP A 80 -22.58 -16.94 -0.62
CA ASP A 80 -23.02 -18.16 -1.30
C ASP A 80 -21.96 -18.61 -2.32
N ARG A 81 -21.51 -17.69 -3.17
CA ARG A 81 -20.43 -17.96 -4.14
C ARG A 81 -19.10 -18.37 -3.51
N ALA A 82 -18.78 -17.83 -2.33
CA ALA A 82 -17.52 -18.13 -1.68
C ALA A 82 -17.50 -19.53 -1.07
N VAL A 83 -18.65 -20.08 -0.68
CA VAL A 83 -18.72 -21.36 0.04
C VAL A 83 -19.38 -22.50 -0.75
N GLU A 84 -19.94 -22.22 -1.92
CA GLU A 84 -20.72 -23.15 -2.77
C GLU A 84 -20.09 -24.54 -2.89
N ASP A 85 -18.77 -24.60 -3.11
CA ASP A 85 -18.02 -25.85 -3.22
C ASP A 85 -16.81 -25.90 -2.26
N ALA A 86 -16.98 -25.37 -1.05
CA ALA A 86 -15.94 -25.43 -0.03
C ALA A 86 -15.91 -26.79 0.67
N TRP A 87 -14.72 -27.35 0.90
CA TRP A 87 -14.52 -28.50 1.81
C TRP A 87 -14.04 -28.06 3.20
N PHE A 88 -13.46 -26.86 3.29
CA PHE A 88 -12.99 -26.27 4.53
C PHE A 88 -13.17 -24.75 4.49
N VAL A 89 -13.85 -24.20 5.50
CA VAL A 89 -14.02 -22.76 5.69
C VAL A 89 -13.20 -22.32 6.89
N ILE A 90 -12.49 -21.21 6.75
CA ILE A 90 -11.73 -20.56 7.81
C ILE A 90 -12.26 -19.15 8.00
N GLU A 91 -12.90 -18.91 9.14
CA GLU A 91 -13.45 -17.62 9.55
C GLU A 91 -12.36 -16.76 10.22
N ALA A 92 -12.07 -15.61 9.63
CA ALA A 92 -11.13 -14.58 10.09
C ALA A 92 -11.73 -13.16 9.95
N ILE A 93 -13.01 -13.02 10.29
CA ILE A 93 -13.78 -11.76 10.30
C ILE A 93 -13.55 -11.00 11.61
N PRO A 94 -14.01 -9.73 11.73
CA PRO A 94 -13.84 -8.92 12.93
C PRO A 94 -14.26 -9.63 14.23
N GLU A 95 -13.58 -9.30 15.33
CA GLU A 95 -13.75 -9.93 16.64
C GLU A 95 -15.02 -9.43 17.36
N LYS A 96 -16.18 -9.69 16.76
CA LYS A 96 -17.52 -9.39 17.29
C LYS A 96 -18.34 -10.67 17.36
N LEU A 97 -18.71 -11.09 18.57
CA LEU A 97 -19.35 -12.40 18.78
C LEU A 97 -20.67 -12.56 17.99
N ASP A 98 -21.56 -11.57 18.02
CA ASP A 98 -22.84 -11.63 17.30
C ASP A 98 -22.66 -11.79 15.78
N LEU A 99 -21.65 -11.13 15.22
CA LEU A 99 -21.31 -11.24 13.80
C LEU A 99 -20.82 -12.65 13.46
N LYS A 100 -20.01 -13.26 14.35
CA LYS A 100 -19.53 -14.63 14.18
C LYS A 100 -20.68 -15.63 14.31
N ILE A 101 -21.56 -15.50 15.32
CA ILE A 101 -22.75 -16.35 15.47
C ILE A 101 -23.63 -16.30 14.20
N ALA A 102 -23.87 -15.09 13.66
CA ALA A 102 -24.63 -14.95 12.42
C ALA A 102 -23.94 -15.65 11.25
N THR A 103 -22.63 -15.41 11.07
CA THR A 103 -21.83 -16.00 9.98
C THR A 103 -21.80 -17.53 10.04
N PHE A 104 -21.64 -18.12 11.22
CA PHE A 104 -21.65 -19.58 11.39
C PHE A 104 -23.04 -20.18 11.16
N GLY A 105 -24.11 -19.46 11.48
CA GLY A 105 -25.48 -19.83 11.08
C GLY A 105 -25.63 -19.89 9.57
N ASP A 106 -25.20 -18.83 8.86
CA ASP A 106 -25.26 -18.78 7.39
C ASP A 106 -24.41 -19.91 6.76
N LEU A 107 -23.25 -20.24 7.34
CA LEU A 107 -22.40 -21.36 6.90
C LEU A 107 -23.09 -22.72 7.03
N ALA A 108 -23.85 -22.94 8.10
CA ALA A 108 -24.59 -24.19 8.30
C ALA A 108 -25.65 -24.41 7.22
N GLU A 109 -26.23 -23.32 6.70
CA GLU A 109 -27.25 -23.35 5.65
C GLU A 109 -26.65 -23.46 4.24
N LYS A 110 -25.57 -22.72 3.96
CA LYS A 110 -25.10 -22.46 2.59
C LYS A 110 -23.93 -23.33 2.13
N ALA A 111 -23.09 -23.79 3.06
CA ALA A 111 -21.91 -24.59 2.69
C ALA A 111 -22.28 -26.08 2.54
N PRO A 112 -21.48 -26.86 1.79
CA PRO A 112 -21.69 -28.30 1.65
C PRO A 112 -21.81 -29.05 2.99
N ARG A 113 -22.64 -30.11 2.99
CA ARG A 113 -22.95 -30.93 4.16
C ARG A 113 -21.74 -31.64 4.79
N ASP A 114 -20.63 -31.76 4.07
CA ASP A 114 -19.38 -32.38 4.53
C ASP A 114 -18.27 -31.36 4.87
N CYS A 115 -18.48 -30.06 4.61
CA CYS A 115 -17.51 -28.99 4.86
C CYS A 115 -17.09 -28.86 6.34
N ILE A 116 -15.82 -28.61 6.63
CA ILE A 116 -15.36 -28.32 8.00
C ILE A 116 -15.40 -26.80 8.23
N PHE A 117 -15.76 -26.34 9.43
CA PHE A 117 -15.81 -24.91 9.76
C PHE A 117 -14.82 -24.56 10.88
N GLY A 118 -13.79 -23.79 10.56
CA GLY A 118 -12.78 -23.33 11.51
C GLY A 118 -12.92 -21.84 11.84
N SER A 119 -12.98 -21.45 13.11
CA SER A 119 -12.79 -20.05 13.51
C SER A 119 -11.35 -19.78 13.90
N ASN A 120 -10.77 -18.72 13.33
CA ASN A 120 -9.45 -18.19 13.69
C ASN A 120 -9.52 -17.21 14.88
N SER A 121 -10.66 -17.08 15.55
CA SER A 121 -10.79 -16.20 16.72
C SER A 121 -9.80 -16.59 17.82
N SER A 122 -9.05 -15.60 18.31
CA SER A 122 -8.12 -15.74 19.42
C SER A 122 -8.80 -15.59 20.78
N SER A 123 -9.98 -14.96 20.80
CA SER A 123 -10.68 -14.55 22.03
C SER A 123 -11.89 -15.42 22.34
N TYR A 124 -12.57 -15.92 21.32
CA TYR A 124 -13.81 -16.68 21.47
C TYR A 124 -13.62 -18.18 21.19
N LYS A 125 -14.04 -18.97 22.18
CA LYS A 125 -14.20 -20.42 22.02
C LYS A 125 -15.32 -20.67 21.00
N SER A 126 -15.07 -21.53 20.02
CA SER A 126 -15.99 -21.81 18.91
C SER A 126 -17.37 -22.30 19.37
N ARG A 127 -17.49 -22.90 20.56
CA ARG A 127 -18.80 -23.24 21.15
C ARG A 127 -19.77 -22.06 21.27
N LEU A 128 -19.24 -20.85 21.39
CA LEU A 128 -20.04 -19.61 21.49
C LEU A 128 -20.61 -19.15 20.15
N MET A 129 -20.21 -19.78 19.04
CA MET A 129 -20.63 -19.41 17.68
C MET A 129 -21.69 -20.36 17.12
N LEU A 130 -22.11 -21.36 17.91
CA LEU A 130 -22.87 -22.51 17.44
C LEU A 130 -24.40 -22.33 17.48
N ASP A 131 -24.89 -21.25 18.09
CA ASP A 131 -26.31 -21.09 18.44
C ASP A 131 -27.27 -21.20 17.25
N LYS A 132 -26.82 -20.80 16.06
CA LYS A 132 -27.62 -20.83 14.81
C LYS A 132 -27.32 -22.02 13.89
N MET A 133 -26.56 -23.01 14.36
CA MET A 133 -26.18 -24.19 13.57
C MET A 133 -27.03 -25.42 13.92
N ASP A 134 -27.28 -26.29 12.94
CA ASP A 134 -27.83 -27.62 13.18
C ASP A 134 -26.80 -28.54 13.86
N ASP A 135 -27.26 -29.65 14.46
CA ASP A 135 -26.40 -30.55 15.25
C ASP A 135 -25.24 -31.16 14.44
N GLU A 136 -25.44 -31.38 13.14
CA GLU A 136 -24.41 -31.95 12.27
C GLU A 136 -23.34 -30.91 11.92
N ALA A 137 -23.76 -29.67 11.64
CA ALA A 137 -22.87 -28.55 11.42
C ALA A 137 -22.05 -28.22 12.67
N LYS A 138 -22.66 -28.24 13.86
CA LYS A 138 -21.95 -28.06 15.15
C LYS A 138 -20.80 -29.04 15.33
N ARG A 139 -21.03 -30.32 14.98
CA ARG A 139 -20.02 -31.39 15.09
C ARG A 139 -18.88 -31.26 14.07
N ARG A 140 -19.02 -30.43 13.04
CA ARG A 140 -17.96 -30.09 12.07
C ARG A 140 -17.29 -28.74 12.33
N THR A 141 -17.64 -28.06 13.42
CA THR A 141 -17.09 -26.75 13.79
C THR A 141 -16.02 -26.87 14.86
N LEU A 142 -14.91 -26.14 14.70
CA LEU A 142 -13.81 -26.05 15.67
C LEU A 142 -13.10 -24.68 15.61
N ASN A 143 -12.21 -24.40 16.56
CA ASN A 143 -11.24 -23.32 16.39
C ASN A 143 -10.03 -23.82 15.59
N VAL A 144 -9.53 -22.99 14.67
CA VAL A 144 -8.33 -23.21 13.86
C VAL A 144 -7.54 -21.91 13.88
N HIS A 145 -6.68 -21.75 14.87
CA HIS A 145 -6.00 -20.49 15.17
C HIS A 145 -4.61 -20.45 14.54
N TYR A 146 -4.47 -19.69 13.46
CA TYR A 146 -3.22 -19.42 12.73
C TYR A 146 -2.47 -18.24 13.35
N THR A 147 -1.14 -18.35 13.40
CA THR A 147 -0.28 -17.28 13.93
C THR A 147 0.59 -16.67 12.83
N MET A 148 0.07 -15.69 12.06
CA MET A 148 0.82 -14.86 11.09
C MET A 148 1.80 -15.60 10.13
N PRO A 149 1.30 -16.46 9.22
CA PRO A 149 2.14 -17.08 8.19
C PRO A 149 2.67 -16.06 7.16
N PRO A 150 3.81 -16.35 6.49
CA PRO A 150 4.59 -17.59 6.60
C PRO A 150 5.64 -17.52 7.71
N GLY A 151 5.81 -16.36 8.35
CA GLY A 151 6.84 -16.12 9.37
C GLY A 151 6.66 -16.99 10.60
N ASN A 152 5.42 -17.18 11.04
CA ASN A 152 5.08 -18.19 12.04
C ASN A 152 4.10 -19.20 11.43
N ARG A 153 4.49 -20.48 11.51
CA ARG A 153 3.80 -21.61 10.86
C ARG A 153 2.91 -22.37 11.82
N VAL A 154 2.80 -21.93 13.07
CA VAL A 154 1.97 -22.58 14.08
C VAL A 154 0.50 -22.38 13.77
N VAL A 155 -0.27 -23.47 13.89
CA VAL A 155 -1.73 -23.46 13.85
C VAL A 155 -2.27 -24.32 15.00
N GLU A 156 -3.18 -23.78 15.79
CA GLU A 156 -3.76 -24.48 16.95
C GLU A 156 -5.20 -24.90 16.67
N LEU A 157 -5.48 -26.19 16.82
CA LEU A 157 -6.81 -26.77 16.66
C LEU A 157 -7.42 -27.00 18.04
N MET A 158 -8.66 -26.57 18.25
CA MET A 158 -9.36 -26.74 19.52
C MET A 158 -10.83 -27.06 19.31
N THR A 159 -11.33 -28.04 20.07
CA THR A 159 -12.73 -28.48 20.01
C THR A 159 -13.72 -27.39 20.42
N SER A 160 -14.91 -27.45 19.82
CA SER A 160 -16.11 -26.69 20.21
C SER A 160 -16.96 -27.42 21.27
N THR A 161 -16.39 -28.45 21.91
CA THR A 161 -17.04 -29.48 22.75
C THR A 161 -18.00 -30.41 22.01
N HIS A 162 -18.37 -30.08 20.76
CA HIS A 162 -19.23 -30.88 19.90
C HIS A 162 -18.46 -31.51 18.73
N THR A 163 -17.28 -30.97 18.39
CA THR A 163 -16.48 -31.39 17.24
C THR A 163 -16.23 -32.90 17.21
N TYR A 164 -16.38 -33.53 16.05
CA TYR A 164 -15.96 -34.92 15.85
C TYR A 164 -14.46 -35.12 16.10
N ASP A 165 -14.10 -36.13 16.88
CA ASP A 165 -12.70 -36.42 17.22
C ASP A 165 -11.84 -36.74 15.99
N ASP A 166 -12.42 -37.38 14.97
CA ASP A 166 -11.72 -37.76 13.73
C ASP A 166 -11.36 -36.56 12.82
N ILE A 167 -11.95 -35.38 13.05
CA ILE A 167 -11.58 -34.14 12.32
C ILE A 167 -10.16 -33.70 12.68
N PHE A 168 -9.73 -33.89 13.94
CA PHE A 168 -8.41 -33.45 14.39
C PHE A 168 -7.26 -34.17 13.67
N PRO A 169 -7.16 -35.50 13.62
CA PRO A 169 -6.09 -36.16 12.87
C PRO A 169 -6.12 -35.81 11.38
N PHE A 170 -7.31 -35.65 10.78
CA PHE A 170 -7.45 -35.23 9.40
C PHE A 170 -6.88 -33.82 9.15
N LEU A 171 -7.29 -32.83 9.95
CA LEU A 171 -6.78 -31.46 9.81
C LEU A 171 -5.30 -31.35 10.21
N VAL A 172 -4.82 -32.09 11.21
CA VAL A 172 -3.38 -32.16 11.53
C VAL A 172 -2.59 -32.65 10.33
N TYR A 173 -3.06 -33.70 9.66
CA TYR A 173 -2.42 -34.19 8.44
C TYR A 173 -2.42 -33.12 7.35
N LYS A 174 -3.57 -32.49 7.07
CA LYS A 174 -3.72 -31.46 6.03
C LYS A 174 -2.86 -30.23 6.27
N HIS A 175 -2.78 -29.72 7.51
CA HIS A 175 -1.93 -28.58 7.82
C HIS A 175 -0.44 -28.91 7.73
N ARG A 176 -0.01 -30.14 8.12
CA ARG A 176 1.37 -30.59 7.93
C ARG A 176 1.73 -30.73 6.45
N GLU A 177 0.81 -31.20 5.64
CA GLU A 177 0.98 -31.36 4.19
C GLU A 177 1.34 -30.03 3.52
N ILE A 178 0.74 -28.93 3.96
CA ILE A 178 0.99 -27.56 3.46
C ILE A 178 2.13 -26.83 4.19
N GLY A 179 2.96 -27.55 4.96
CA GLY A 179 4.15 -26.98 5.60
C GLY A 179 3.90 -26.23 6.92
N LEU A 180 2.68 -26.29 7.48
CA LEU A 180 2.38 -25.72 8.80
C LEU A 180 2.72 -26.69 9.94
N VAL A 181 2.73 -26.16 11.16
CA VAL A 181 3.01 -26.88 12.41
C VAL A 181 1.74 -26.91 13.26
N PRO A 182 0.83 -27.88 13.03
CA PRO A 182 -0.40 -27.98 13.80
C PRO A 182 -0.19 -28.56 15.20
N ALA A 183 -0.89 -27.99 16.18
CA ALA A 183 -1.00 -28.50 17.55
C ALA A 183 -2.47 -28.61 17.96
N VAL A 184 -2.82 -29.61 18.78
CA VAL A 184 -4.21 -29.87 19.20
C VAL A 184 -4.39 -29.59 20.68
N ALA A 185 -5.21 -28.61 21.01
CA ALA A 185 -5.71 -28.40 22.35
C ALA A 185 -6.82 -29.44 22.62
N ARG A 186 -6.49 -30.46 23.42
CA ARG A 186 -7.37 -31.61 23.70
C ARG A 186 -8.68 -31.24 24.42
N LYS A 187 -8.77 -30.02 24.95
CA LYS A 187 -9.93 -29.45 25.63
C LYS A 187 -9.97 -27.96 25.32
N GLU A 188 -11.11 -27.33 25.57
CA GLU A 188 -11.20 -25.88 25.54
C GLU A 188 -10.18 -25.24 26.49
N SER A 189 -9.42 -24.28 25.98
CA SER A 189 -8.39 -23.57 26.71
C SER A 189 -8.35 -22.12 26.22
N THR A 190 -8.55 -21.17 27.13
CA THR A 190 -8.30 -19.76 26.80
C THR A 190 -6.83 -19.55 26.53
N GLY A 191 -6.54 -18.91 25.40
CA GLY A 191 -5.18 -18.80 24.88
C GLY A 191 -4.62 -20.10 24.30
N PHE A 192 -5.48 -21.07 23.97
CA PHE A 192 -5.07 -22.34 23.37
C PHE A 192 -3.94 -23.01 24.16
N ILE A 193 -2.82 -23.31 23.51
CA ILE A 193 -1.62 -23.90 24.09
C ILE A 193 -0.54 -22.81 24.24
N ILE A 194 -0.14 -22.18 23.13
CA ILE A 194 1.04 -21.31 23.12
C ILE A 194 0.78 -19.96 23.77
N ASN A 195 -0.38 -19.34 23.55
CA ASN A 195 -0.71 -18.06 24.20
C ASN A 195 -0.90 -18.24 25.71
N ARG A 196 -1.40 -19.40 26.14
CA ARG A 196 -1.48 -19.78 27.56
C ARG A 196 -0.11 -20.00 28.19
N LEU A 197 0.83 -20.62 27.47
CA LEU A 197 2.21 -20.77 27.91
C LEU A 197 2.88 -19.39 28.02
N TRP A 198 2.69 -18.55 26.99
CA TRP A 198 3.21 -17.18 26.96
C TRP A 198 2.65 -16.33 28.10
N ALA A 199 1.36 -16.44 28.43
CA ALA A 199 0.77 -15.77 29.59
C ALA A 199 1.40 -16.22 30.93
N ALA A 200 1.87 -17.47 31.03
CA ALA A 200 2.62 -17.92 32.22
C ALA A 200 4.01 -17.31 32.28
N VAL A 201 4.74 -17.31 31.15
CA VAL A 201 6.07 -16.70 31.05
C VAL A 201 6.01 -15.22 31.39
N LYS A 202 5.12 -14.46 30.74
CA LYS A 202 4.94 -13.02 31.02
C LYS A 202 4.67 -12.75 32.48
N ARG A 203 3.73 -13.48 33.08
CA ARG A 203 3.35 -13.27 34.48
C ARG A 203 4.53 -13.50 35.42
N GLU A 204 5.29 -14.56 35.20
CA GLU A 204 6.48 -14.84 36.02
C GLU A 204 7.58 -13.80 35.81
N THR A 205 7.80 -13.36 34.56
CA THR A 205 8.72 -12.25 34.25
C THR A 205 8.32 -10.98 35.00
N LEU A 206 7.04 -10.63 35.04
CA LEU A 206 6.56 -9.48 35.80
C LEU A 206 6.76 -9.66 37.31
N THR A 207 6.55 -10.87 37.86
CA THR A 207 6.80 -11.15 39.29
C THR A 207 8.28 -10.95 39.65
N ILE A 208 9.22 -11.49 38.85
CA ILE A 208 10.66 -11.33 39.06
C ILE A 208 11.05 -9.85 39.10
N LEU A 209 10.49 -9.05 38.18
CA LEU A 209 10.71 -7.61 38.13
C LEU A 209 10.07 -6.90 39.33
N ALA A 210 8.86 -7.29 39.73
CA ALA A 210 8.13 -6.69 40.85
C ALA A 210 8.81 -6.93 42.20
N GLU A 211 9.42 -8.09 42.38
CA GLU A 211 10.18 -8.48 43.57
C GLU A 211 11.61 -7.90 43.57
N GLY A 212 12.05 -7.27 42.47
CA GLY A 212 13.37 -6.68 42.33
C GLY A 212 14.50 -7.70 42.25
N VAL A 213 14.20 -8.93 41.83
CA VAL A 213 15.18 -10.02 41.72
C VAL A 213 16.18 -9.77 40.58
N SER A 214 15.74 -9.15 39.49
CA SER A 214 16.58 -8.81 38.33
C SER A 214 15.95 -7.66 37.52
N ASP A 215 16.62 -7.24 36.45
CA ASP A 215 16.18 -6.19 35.53
C ASP A 215 15.81 -6.76 34.14
N PRO A 216 15.11 -5.98 33.28
CA PRO A 216 14.66 -6.45 31.97
C PRO A 216 15.78 -6.97 31.06
N GLU A 217 16.95 -6.32 31.08
CA GLU A 217 18.08 -6.67 30.20
C GLU A 217 18.67 -8.02 30.57
N GLN A 218 18.90 -8.24 31.86
CA GLN A 218 19.39 -9.52 32.38
C GLN A 218 18.41 -10.67 32.10
N ILE A 219 17.12 -10.46 32.34
CA ILE A 219 16.09 -11.48 32.08
C ILE A 219 16.07 -11.86 30.61
N ASP A 220 16.06 -10.88 29.70
CA ASP A 220 16.01 -11.14 28.27
C ASP A 220 17.29 -11.81 27.77
N ASN A 221 18.47 -11.38 28.25
CA ASN A 221 19.75 -12.00 27.90
C ASN A 221 19.80 -13.47 28.33
N LEU A 222 19.39 -13.78 29.57
CA LEU A 222 19.32 -15.17 30.05
C LEU A 222 18.33 -15.99 29.24
N TRP A 223 17.16 -15.43 28.93
CA TRP A 223 16.15 -16.10 28.10
C TRP A 223 16.70 -16.46 26.70
N MET A 224 17.32 -15.49 26.04
CA MET A 224 17.86 -15.66 24.69
C MET A 224 19.00 -16.68 24.66
N GLU A 225 19.91 -16.65 25.65
CA GLU A 225 20.99 -17.62 25.78
C GLU A 225 20.46 -19.04 26.04
N MET A 226 19.45 -19.19 26.89
CA MET A 226 18.93 -20.51 27.28
C MET A 226 18.02 -21.16 26.24
N PHE A 227 17.12 -20.39 25.61
CA PHE A 227 16.05 -20.93 24.76
C PHE A 227 16.27 -20.67 23.26
N GLY A 228 17.24 -19.81 22.93
CA GLY A 228 17.45 -19.33 21.56
C GLY A 228 16.36 -18.35 21.11
N GLY A 229 16.72 -17.44 20.21
CA GLY A 229 15.81 -16.43 19.68
C GLY A 229 16.49 -15.07 19.54
N THR A 230 15.75 -14.09 19.01
CA THR A 230 16.24 -12.71 18.80
C THR A 230 15.58 -11.70 19.74
N ALA A 231 14.70 -12.15 20.63
CA ALA A 231 14.00 -11.30 21.60
C ALA A 231 13.65 -12.09 22.87
N GLY A 232 13.72 -11.42 24.02
CA GLY A 232 13.33 -11.96 25.32
C GLY A 232 11.95 -11.48 25.77
N PRO A 233 11.46 -11.98 26.91
CA PRO A 233 10.09 -11.72 27.34
C PRO A 233 9.77 -10.25 27.60
N CYS A 234 10.72 -9.47 28.13
CA CYS A 234 10.53 -8.05 28.40
C CYS A 234 10.44 -7.25 27.10
N SER A 235 11.36 -7.46 26.17
CA SER A 235 11.36 -6.80 24.87
C SER A 235 10.14 -7.18 24.03
N MET A 236 9.69 -8.44 24.10
CA MET A 236 8.42 -8.87 23.48
C MET A 236 7.20 -8.18 24.07
N MET A 237 7.13 -8.01 25.41
CA MET A 237 6.03 -7.26 26.05
C MET A 237 6.04 -5.77 25.65
N ASP A 238 7.22 -5.15 25.60
CA ASP A 238 7.37 -3.77 25.13
C ASP A 238 7.01 -3.60 23.65
N ALA A 239 7.33 -4.58 22.81
CA ALA A 239 7.00 -4.57 21.38
C ALA A 239 5.49 -4.67 21.12
N VAL A 240 4.74 -5.39 21.98
CA VAL A 240 3.27 -5.48 21.96
C VAL A 240 2.62 -4.23 22.56
N GLY A 241 3.22 -3.70 23.62
CA GLY A 241 2.74 -2.57 24.38
C GLY A 241 2.14 -2.96 25.73
N LEU A 242 2.60 -2.28 26.79
CA LEU A 242 2.36 -2.72 28.18
C LEU A 242 0.92 -2.57 28.66
N ASP A 243 0.18 -1.60 28.13
CA ASP A 243 -1.27 -1.47 28.31
C ASP A 243 -2.05 -2.63 27.68
N THR A 244 -1.66 -3.05 26.47
CA THR A 244 -2.25 -4.21 25.80
C THR A 244 -1.93 -5.50 26.56
N VAL A 245 -0.68 -5.64 27.03
CA VAL A 245 -0.29 -6.74 27.92
C VAL A 245 -1.14 -6.76 29.19
N ALA A 246 -1.32 -5.62 29.85
CA ALA A 246 -2.12 -5.51 31.06
C ALA A 246 -3.59 -5.92 30.82
N PHE A 247 -4.20 -5.45 29.73
CA PHE A 247 -5.57 -5.82 29.36
C PHE A 247 -5.74 -7.33 29.14
N ILE A 248 -4.78 -7.97 28.46
CA ILE A 248 -4.80 -9.42 28.22
C ILE A 248 -4.65 -10.20 29.54
N GLU A 249 -3.75 -9.76 30.43
CA GLU A 249 -3.54 -10.44 31.72
C GLU A 249 -4.76 -10.31 32.64
N ASP A 250 -5.51 -9.21 32.63
CA ASP A 250 -6.76 -9.09 33.40
C ASP A 250 -7.73 -10.23 33.07
N ASN A 251 -7.86 -10.58 31.78
CA ASN A 251 -8.75 -11.66 31.37
C ASN A 251 -8.27 -13.02 31.94
N TYR A 252 -6.97 -13.28 31.95
CA TYR A 252 -6.42 -14.49 32.57
C TYR A 252 -6.59 -14.49 34.08
N ILE A 253 -6.40 -13.36 34.75
CA ILE A 253 -6.59 -13.21 36.19
C ILE A 253 -8.04 -13.49 36.56
N GLN A 254 -9.00 -12.91 35.85
CA GLN A 254 -10.42 -13.15 36.07
C GLN A 254 -10.81 -14.60 35.82
N GLU A 255 -10.43 -15.18 34.67
CA GLU A 255 -10.84 -16.53 34.30
C GLU A 255 -10.17 -17.62 35.16
N ARG A 256 -8.96 -17.36 35.66
CA ARG A 256 -8.16 -18.37 36.39
C ARG A 256 -7.99 -18.06 37.87
N HIS A 257 -8.58 -16.98 38.37
CA HIS A 257 -8.49 -16.53 39.76
C HIS A 257 -7.05 -16.36 40.24
N LEU A 258 -6.23 -15.67 39.44
CA LEU A 258 -4.81 -15.41 39.73
C LEU A 258 -4.65 -14.11 40.53
N ASP A 259 -3.53 -13.96 41.24
CA ASP A 259 -3.19 -12.71 41.93
C ASP A 259 -2.64 -11.65 40.97
N SER A 260 -3.14 -10.43 41.08
CA SER A 260 -2.78 -9.27 40.25
C SER A 260 -1.68 -8.40 40.87
N ALA A 261 -1.45 -8.50 42.18
CA ALA A 261 -0.69 -7.51 42.95
C ALA A 261 0.75 -7.35 42.45
N ASN A 262 1.49 -8.45 42.31
CA ASN A 262 2.89 -8.46 41.86
C ASN A 262 3.04 -8.64 40.34
N THR A 263 1.97 -8.45 39.58
CA THR A 263 1.98 -8.69 38.13
C THR A 263 1.43 -7.48 37.39
N VAL A 264 0.14 -7.48 37.04
CA VAL A 264 -0.49 -6.41 36.25
C VAL A 264 -0.64 -5.11 37.05
N ASP A 265 -0.91 -5.18 38.36
CA ASP A 265 -1.06 -3.97 39.18
C ASP A 265 0.28 -3.25 39.36
N TRP A 266 1.35 -4.02 39.55
CA TRP A 266 2.71 -3.51 39.54
C TRP A 266 3.07 -2.90 38.17
N LEU A 267 2.77 -3.60 37.07
CA LEU A 267 3.04 -3.11 35.71
C LEU A 267 2.33 -1.77 35.45
N ARG A 268 1.06 -1.66 35.90
CA ARG A 268 0.28 -0.42 35.79
C ARG A 268 0.89 0.72 36.57
N LYS A 269 1.16 0.48 37.86
CA LYS A 269 1.69 1.49 38.78
C LYS A 269 3.04 2.04 38.31
N ASN A 270 3.92 1.17 37.81
CA ASN A 270 5.31 1.54 37.52
C ASN A 270 5.55 1.98 36.06
N PHE A 271 4.67 1.60 35.12
CA PHE A 271 4.87 1.89 33.69
C PHE A 271 3.62 2.47 33.02
N VAL A 272 2.52 1.72 32.98
CA VAL A 272 1.34 2.09 32.15
C VAL A 272 0.75 3.44 32.57
N ASN A 273 0.55 3.66 33.87
CA ASN A 273 -0.03 4.91 34.39
C ASN A 273 0.89 6.13 34.20
N GLN A 274 2.16 5.89 33.87
CA GLN A 274 3.15 6.93 33.58
C GLN A 274 3.32 7.16 32.06
N GLY A 275 2.48 6.52 31.24
CA GLY A 275 2.58 6.59 29.78
C GLY A 275 3.78 5.86 29.18
N ARG A 276 4.45 4.99 29.96
CA ARG A 276 5.53 4.12 29.49
C ARG A 276 4.90 2.84 28.95
N LEU A 277 4.63 2.80 27.64
CA LEU A 277 3.87 1.74 26.99
C LEU A 277 4.73 0.83 26.09
N GLY A 278 6.05 0.90 26.17
CA GLY A 278 6.96 0.15 25.30
C GLY A 278 7.17 0.85 23.95
N ALA A 279 7.34 0.06 22.89
CA ALA A 279 7.76 0.51 21.55
C ALA A 279 6.79 1.50 20.87
N LYS A 280 5.52 1.53 21.33
CA LYS A 280 4.51 2.48 20.84
C LYS A 280 4.49 3.83 21.56
N SER A 281 5.27 3.99 22.62
CA SER A 281 5.39 5.24 23.38
C SER A 281 6.78 5.85 23.25
N GLY A 282 6.82 7.18 23.09
CA GLY A 282 8.07 7.95 23.15
C GLY A 282 8.74 7.93 24.53
N ASN A 283 8.05 7.42 25.57
CA ASN A 283 8.57 7.31 26.94
C ASN A 283 9.16 5.93 27.25
N GLY A 284 9.24 5.02 26.27
CA GLY A 284 9.70 3.64 26.46
C GLY A 284 8.70 2.78 27.23
N GLY A 285 9.19 1.69 27.83
CA GLY A 285 8.42 0.71 28.61
C GLY A 285 9.31 0.08 29.68
N LEU A 286 9.36 -1.25 29.73
CA LEU A 286 10.33 -2.00 30.52
C LEU A 286 11.76 -1.58 30.12
N TYR A 287 11.98 -1.29 28.83
CA TYR A 287 13.21 -0.69 28.33
C TYR A 287 13.09 0.84 28.14
N PRO A 288 14.23 1.56 28.05
CA PRO A 288 14.25 2.96 27.67
C PRO A 288 13.63 3.22 26.29
N ALA A 289 13.22 4.48 26.06
CA ALA A 289 12.69 4.91 24.78
C ALA A 289 13.68 4.63 23.63
N GLY A 290 13.17 4.10 22.51
CA GLY A 290 13.95 3.78 21.32
C GLY A 290 14.75 2.47 21.38
N PHE A 291 14.70 1.74 22.49
CA PHE A 291 15.39 0.44 22.61
C PHE A 291 14.64 -0.70 21.90
N THR A 292 13.32 -0.78 22.08
CA THR A 292 12.48 -1.79 21.46
C THR A 292 11.86 -1.26 20.16
N THR A 293 11.89 -2.09 19.12
CA THR A 293 11.17 -1.81 17.87
C THR A 293 9.74 -2.33 17.96
N LYS A 294 8.81 -1.65 17.29
CA LYS A 294 7.41 -2.07 17.22
C LYS A 294 7.33 -3.48 16.64
N SER A 295 6.40 -4.30 17.15
CA SER A 295 6.17 -5.63 16.59
C SER A 295 5.88 -5.56 15.07
N ALA A 296 6.19 -6.61 14.30
CA ALA A 296 5.89 -6.64 12.87
C ALA A 296 4.39 -6.45 12.56
N ALA A 297 3.50 -6.69 13.54
CA ALA A 297 2.07 -6.40 13.45
C ALA A 297 1.78 -4.88 13.50
N ASP A 298 2.61 -4.10 14.19
CA ASP A 298 2.51 -2.63 14.30
C ASP A 298 3.38 -1.88 13.26
N ASN A 299 4.33 -2.57 12.62
CA ASN A 299 5.07 -2.06 11.45
C ASN A 299 4.27 -2.14 10.15
N ALA A 300 3.17 -2.88 10.13
CA ALA A 300 2.13 -2.59 9.16
C ALA A 300 1.50 -1.27 9.63
N SER A 301 1.95 -0.15 9.08
CA SER A 301 1.10 1.03 9.13
C SER A 301 -0.30 0.58 8.68
N HIS A 302 -1.37 1.11 9.27
CA HIS A 302 -2.72 0.87 8.75
C HIS A 302 -2.83 1.21 7.24
N HIS A 303 -1.82 1.91 6.71
CA HIS A 303 -1.64 2.28 5.33
C HIS A 303 -0.92 1.22 4.46
N ASP A 304 -0.09 0.31 4.99
CA ASP A 304 0.42 -0.86 4.21
C ASP A 304 -0.66 -1.97 4.09
N ASN A 305 -1.83 -1.77 4.71
CA ASN A 305 -2.96 -2.72 4.74
C ASN A 305 -4.04 -2.43 3.68
N LEU A 306 -3.93 -1.33 2.94
CA LEU A 306 -4.85 -0.97 1.85
C LEU A 306 -4.25 -1.47 0.52
N ALA A 307 -5.05 -1.54 -0.56
CA ALA A 307 -4.59 -2.06 -1.85
C ALA A 307 -3.30 -1.31 -2.26
N ALA A 308 -2.19 -2.02 -2.45
CA ALA A 308 -0.95 -1.40 -2.88
C ALA A 308 -1.06 -1.06 -4.38
N PRO A 309 -0.64 0.14 -4.82
CA PRO A 309 -0.75 0.52 -6.21
C PRO A 309 0.23 -0.27 -7.07
N THR A 310 -0.14 -0.45 -8.33
CA THR A 310 0.82 -0.69 -9.40
C THR A 310 1.38 0.66 -9.83
N LEU A 311 2.71 0.77 -9.83
CA LEU A 311 3.43 1.96 -10.30
C LEU A 311 3.71 1.81 -11.79
N TYR A 312 3.49 2.87 -12.56
CA TYR A 312 3.85 2.98 -13.96
C TYR A 312 4.95 4.01 -14.08
N VAL A 313 6.10 3.62 -14.60
CA VAL A 313 7.31 4.43 -14.60
C VAL A 313 7.86 4.54 -16.01
N LEU A 314 8.19 5.76 -16.41
CA LEU A 314 8.84 6.02 -17.70
C LEU A 314 10.35 5.96 -17.58
N ASP A 315 10.99 5.36 -18.58
CA ASP A 315 12.42 5.50 -18.87
C ASP A 315 12.54 6.34 -20.15
N ILE A 316 13.27 7.45 -20.08
CA ILE A 316 13.48 8.32 -21.26
C ILE A 316 14.31 7.60 -22.33
N GLY A 317 15.14 6.63 -21.94
CA GLY A 317 16.05 5.91 -22.83
C GLY A 317 17.45 6.51 -22.95
N LEU A 318 17.86 7.34 -21.99
CA LEU A 318 19.18 8.00 -21.94
C LEU A 318 20.17 7.36 -20.96
N GLY A 319 19.72 6.45 -20.10
CA GLY A 319 20.55 5.91 -19.00
C GLY A 319 21.47 4.74 -19.39
N GLU A 320 21.08 3.92 -20.37
CA GLU A 320 21.93 2.83 -20.88
C GLU A 320 22.92 3.36 -21.92
N ASN A 321 24.01 2.62 -22.21
CA ASN A 321 24.98 2.94 -23.26
C ASN A 321 24.35 2.78 -24.67
N VAL A 322 23.31 3.55 -24.97
CA VAL A 322 22.61 3.55 -26.25
C VAL A 322 23.38 4.43 -27.22
N THR A 323 24.09 3.82 -28.17
CA THR A 323 24.96 4.55 -29.11
C THR A 323 24.22 5.06 -30.35
N ASP A 324 23.16 4.37 -30.79
CA ASP A 324 22.60 4.58 -32.14
C ASP A 324 21.08 4.85 -32.19
N SER A 325 20.37 4.90 -31.06
CA SER A 325 18.88 5.02 -31.04
C SER A 325 18.29 5.74 -29.81
N PHE A 326 19.02 6.66 -29.19
CA PHE A 326 18.57 7.34 -27.96
C PHE A 326 17.23 8.09 -28.13
N LEU A 327 16.94 8.58 -29.33
CA LEU A 327 15.69 9.28 -29.64
C LEU A 327 14.45 8.37 -29.62
N THR A 328 14.61 7.05 -29.63
CA THR A 328 13.50 6.07 -29.64
C THR A 328 13.72 4.94 -28.62
N ALA A 329 14.60 5.14 -27.65
CA ALA A 329 14.96 4.10 -26.67
C ALA A 329 14.07 4.11 -25.42
N GLY A 330 13.07 4.98 -25.38
CA GLY A 330 12.19 5.17 -24.23
C GLY A 330 11.24 3.99 -24.01
N LYS A 331 10.82 3.81 -22.76
CA LYS A 331 10.02 2.65 -22.32
C LYS A 331 9.02 3.04 -21.24
N ILE A 332 7.93 2.27 -21.15
CA ILE A 332 7.02 2.24 -20.00
C ILE A 332 7.25 0.93 -19.23
N TYR A 333 7.47 1.03 -17.93
CA TYR A 333 7.52 -0.09 -17.01
C TYR A 333 6.36 -0.06 -16.02
N THR A 334 5.92 -1.24 -15.57
CA THR A 334 5.14 -1.40 -14.35
C THR A 334 6.02 -1.96 -13.24
N ALA A 335 5.77 -1.56 -12.00
CA ALA A 335 6.39 -2.14 -10.81
C ALA A 335 5.35 -2.24 -9.68
N SER A 336 5.56 -3.18 -8.77
CA SER A 336 4.83 -3.21 -7.49
C SER A 336 5.19 -1.97 -6.65
N ALA A 337 4.35 -1.61 -5.68
CA ALA A 337 4.55 -0.48 -4.77
C ALA A 337 5.90 -0.48 -4.01
N ASN A 338 6.51 -1.65 -3.84
CA ASN A 338 7.83 -1.82 -3.23
C ASN A 338 8.99 -1.82 -4.25
N GLY A 339 8.73 -1.45 -5.51
CA GLY A 339 9.71 -1.40 -6.60
C GLY A 339 10.13 -2.77 -7.15
N GLN A 340 9.46 -3.85 -6.75
CA GLN A 340 9.68 -5.20 -7.28
C GLN A 340 8.79 -5.49 -8.50
N ASN A 341 8.94 -6.68 -9.09
CA ASN A 341 8.12 -7.15 -10.22
C ASN A 341 8.11 -6.18 -11.41
N VAL A 342 9.28 -5.60 -11.70
CA VAL A 342 9.44 -4.64 -12.79
C VAL A 342 9.21 -5.34 -14.12
N LYS A 343 8.18 -4.92 -14.86
CA LYS A 343 7.81 -5.47 -16.17
C LYS A 343 7.74 -4.36 -17.19
N LYS A 344 8.35 -4.55 -18.34
CA LYS A 344 8.25 -3.64 -19.49
C LYS A 344 6.88 -3.82 -20.17
N ILE A 345 6.20 -2.71 -20.44
CA ILE A 345 4.88 -2.68 -21.10
C ILE A 345 5.01 -2.23 -22.56
N VAL A 346 5.74 -1.14 -22.79
CA VAL A 346 5.99 -0.57 -24.12
C VAL A 346 7.46 -0.17 -24.24
N ASP A 347 8.03 -0.30 -25.43
CA ASP A 347 9.34 0.23 -25.80
C ASP A 347 9.28 0.96 -27.15
N GLY A 348 10.43 1.49 -27.59
CA GLY A 348 10.50 2.22 -28.85
C GLY A 348 9.98 3.67 -28.75
N LEU A 349 9.85 4.21 -27.53
CA LEU A 349 9.19 5.50 -27.30
C LEU A 349 10.12 6.68 -27.58
N ALA A 350 9.56 7.76 -28.12
CA ALA A 350 10.30 8.94 -28.56
C ALA A 350 10.51 9.96 -27.43
N GLY A 351 11.40 9.61 -26.49
CA GLY A 351 11.70 10.43 -25.31
C GLY A 351 10.45 10.67 -24.45
N PRO A 352 9.88 9.65 -23.81
CA PRO A 352 8.67 9.80 -23.03
C PRO A 352 8.92 10.60 -21.74
N ASP A 353 7.97 11.44 -21.35
CA ASP A 353 8.15 12.31 -20.16
C ASP A 353 6.99 12.23 -19.15
N GLY A 354 5.75 12.52 -19.56
CA GLY A 354 4.56 12.44 -18.71
C GLY A 354 3.79 11.14 -18.94
N VAL A 355 3.23 10.56 -17.88
CA VAL A 355 2.36 9.37 -17.93
C VAL A 355 1.21 9.49 -16.92
N ASP A 356 0.04 8.98 -17.29
CA ASP A 356 -1.10 8.80 -16.38
C ASP A 356 -2.04 7.68 -16.88
N ILE A 357 -2.83 7.09 -15.99
CA ILE A 357 -3.58 5.85 -16.22
C ILE A 357 -5.06 6.03 -15.92
N SER A 358 -5.93 5.68 -16.87
CA SER A 358 -7.37 5.53 -16.62
C SER A 358 -7.75 4.06 -16.57
N VAL A 359 -7.82 3.51 -15.36
CA VAL A 359 -8.23 2.10 -15.13
C VAL A 359 -9.66 1.86 -15.64
N SER A 360 -10.58 2.79 -15.41
CA SER A 360 -11.98 2.69 -15.84
C SER A 360 -12.16 2.58 -17.36
N HIS A 361 -11.21 3.12 -18.13
CA HIS A 361 -11.20 3.02 -19.59
C HIS A 361 -10.17 2.00 -20.10
N GLY A 362 -9.41 1.38 -19.19
CA GLY A 362 -8.36 0.42 -19.51
C GLY A 362 -7.20 1.02 -20.32
N ARG A 363 -6.88 2.30 -20.13
CA ARG A 363 -5.88 3.02 -20.94
C ARG A 363 -4.72 3.61 -20.13
N ILE A 364 -3.53 3.50 -20.71
CA ILE A 364 -2.32 4.25 -20.35
C ILE A 364 -2.19 5.40 -21.35
N PHE A 365 -1.87 6.61 -20.88
CA PHE A 365 -1.56 7.76 -21.72
C PHE A 365 -0.16 8.27 -21.41
N TRP A 366 0.61 8.63 -22.44
CA TRP A 366 1.93 9.23 -22.24
C TRP A 366 2.25 10.30 -23.28
N THR A 367 3.12 11.23 -22.90
CA THR A 367 3.69 12.23 -23.81
C THR A 367 5.01 11.73 -24.39
N ASN A 368 5.27 12.04 -25.65
CA ASN A 368 6.56 11.85 -26.31
C ASN A 368 7.11 13.23 -26.65
N MET A 369 8.31 13.55 -26.16
CA MET A 369 8.93 14.86 -26.37
C MET A 369 9.23 15.14 -27.85
N GLY A 370 9.52 14.11 -28.64
CA GLY A 370 10.08 14.31 -29.97
C GLY A 370 11.49 14.91 -29.90
N ILE A 371 11.88 15.67 -30.93
CA ILE A 371 13.17 16.35 -30.99
C ILE A 371 12.97 17.79 -30.50
N PRO A 372 13.62 18.24 -29.41
CA PRO A 372 13.33 19.56 -28.82
C PRO A 372 13.49 20.77 -29.75
N SER A 373 14.27 20.67 -30.84
CA SER A 373 14.40 21.74 -31.84
C SER A 373 13.27 21.75 -32.88
N GLU A 374 12.50 20.66 -32.99
CA GLU A 374 11.44 20.44 -33.95
C GLU A 374 10.08 20.44 -33.26
N ASN A 375 9.06 20.96 -33.94
CA ASN A 375 7.69 20.86 -33.45
C ASN A 375 7.11 19.51 -33.91
N ASP A 376 7.51 18.41 -33.26
CA ASP A 376 7.15 17.04 -33.64
C ASP A 376 6.69 16.15 -32.46
N GLY A 377 6.50 16.74 -31.27
CA GLY A 377 5.98 16.06 -30.10
C GLY A 377 4.58 15.48 -30.28
N SER A 378 4.25 14.45 -29.49
CA SER A 378 2.98 13.73 -29.60
C SER A 378 2.48 13.19 -28.27
N ILE A 379 1.21 12.76 -28.24
CA ILE A 379 0.61 12.01 -27.13
C ILE A 379 0.06 10.71 -27.67
N GLN A 380 0.37 9.62 -26.99
CA GLN A 380 -0.07 8.28 -27.33
C GLN A 380 -0.79 7.63 -26.17
N SER A 381 -1.52 6.57 -26.48
CA SER A 381 -2.19 5.73 -25.49
C SER A 381 -2.15 4.27 -25.89
N CYS A 382 -2.25 3.37 -24.93
CA CYS A 382 -2.36 1.93 -25.14
C CYS A 382 -3.27 1.32 -24.09
N ASN A 383 -3.63 0.05 -24.27
CA ASN A 383 -4.28 -0.75 -23.23
C ASN A 383 -3.33 -0.95 -22.04
N LEU A 384 -3.86 -1.32 -20.87
CA LEU A 384 -3.04 -1.55 -19.66
C LEU A 384 -1.96 -2.64 -19.84
N ASP A 385 -2.12 -3.53 -20.80
CA ASP A 385 -1.15 -4.57 -21.15
C ASP A 385 -0.11 -4.14 -22.20
N GLY A 386 -0.21 -2.91 -22.71
CA GLY A 386 0.67 -2.35 -23.74
C GLY A 386 0.16 -2.50 -25.19
N SER A 387 -0.93 -3.24 -25.41
CA SER A 387 -1.51 -3.45 -26.73
C SER A 387 -2.30 -2.23 -27.23
N ASP A 388 -2.69 -2.20 -28.52
CA ASP A 388 -3.55 -1.15 -29.10
C ASP A 388 -3.01 0.29 -28.90
N ILE A 389 -1.74 0.48 -29.28
CA ILE A 389 -1.11 1.80 -29.30
C ILE A 389 -1.84 2.69 -30.31
N LYS A 390 -2.32 3.84 -29.83
CA LYS A 390 -3.05 4.85 -30.61
C LYS A 390 -2.45 6.23 -30.38
N THR A 391 -2.34 7.00 -31.46
CA THR A 391 -2.02 8.42 -31.40
C THR A 391 -3.24 9.20 -30.96
N VAL A 392 -3.12 9.95 -29.86
CA VAL A 392 -4.17 10.85 -29.33
C VAL A 392 -3.94 12.27 -29.83
N VAL A 393 -2.70 12.75 -29.75
CA VAL A 393 -2.27 14.03 -30.33
C VAL A 393 -1.14 13.74 -31.31
N PRO A 394 -1.31 14.05 -32.62
CA PRO A 394 -0.33 13.70 -33.63
C PRO A 394 0.94 14.58 -33.57
N PRO A 395 2.08 14.06 -34.04
CA PRO A 395 3.29 14.86 -34.26
C PRO A 395 2.99 16.17 -34.99
N GLY A 396 3.52 17.27 -34.48
CA GLY A 396 3.33 18.61 -35.04
C GLY A 396 2.10 19.37 -34.56
N ALA A 397 1.17 18.73 -33.85
CA ALA A 397 0.11 19.45 -33.15
C ALA A 397 0.62 20.14 -31.86
N VAL A 398 1.70 19.62 -31.28
CA VAL A 398 2.37 20.11 -30.07
C VAL A 398 3.88 20.01 -30.26
N HIS A 399 4.65 20.81 -29.50
CA HIS A 399 6.10 20.90 -29.72
C HIS A 399 6.87 19.85 -28.92
N THR A 400 6.89 20.02 -27.60
CA THR A 400 7.59 19.12 -26.66
C THR A 400 6.69 18.89 -25.46
N PRO A 401 5.68 18.01 -25.57
CA PRO A 401 4.74 17.76 -24.49
C PRO A 401 5.46 17.13 -23.29
N LYS A 402 5.08 17.57 -22.09
CA LYS A 402 5.73 17.27 -20.80
C LYS A 402 4.80 16.49 -19.89
N GLN A 403 4.76 16.83 -18.60
CA GLN A 403 3.88 16.17 -17.67
C GLN A 403 2.44 16.21 -18.20
N LEU A 404 1.70 15.12 -17.99
CA LEU A 404 0.28 15.03 -18.24
C LEU A 404 -0.46 14.55 -16.99
N CYS A 405 -1.72 14.93 -16.86
CA CYS A 405 -2.66 14.37 -15.91
C CYS A 405 -4.06 14.18 -16.52
N ILE A 406 -4.83 13.28 -15.93
CA ILE A 406 -6.15 12.88 -16.41
C ILE A 406 -7.27 13.46 -15.54
N ASP A 407 -8.28 14.02 -16.21
CA ASP A 407 -9.62 14.22 -15.65
C ASP A 407 -10.49 13.01 -16.02
N HIS A 408 -10.68 12.12 -15.05
CA HIS A 408 -11.49 10.91 -15.24
C HIS A 408 -12.98 11.22 -15.45
N THR A 409 -13.48 12.31 -14.87
CA THR A 409 -14.90 12.66 -14.88
C THR A 409 -15.34 13.13 -16.26
N HIS A 410 -14.53 13.98 -16.88
CA HIS A 410 -14.83 14.55 -18.20
C HIS A 410 -14.06 13.89 -19.34
N GLN A 411 -13.25 12.86 -19.05
CA GLN A 411 -12.44 12.11 -20.02
C GLN A 411 -11.48 13.01 -20.81
N LYS A 412 -10.77 13.89 -20.10
CA LYS A 412 -9.83 14.84 -20.70
C LYS A 412 -8.39 14.63 -20.19
N LEU A 413 -7.44 14.83 -21.09
CA LEU A 413 -6.01 14.93 -20.78
C LEU A 413 -5.64 16.40 -20.67
N TYR A 414 -4.85 16.73 -19.67
CA TYR A 414 -4.21 18.04 -19.51
C TYR A 414 -2.71 17.85 -19.54
N PHE A 415 -1.99 18.68 -20.29
CA PHE A 415 -0.55 18.55 -20.43
C PHE A 415 0.12 19.89 -20.76
N SER A 416 1.38 20.02 -20.37
CA SER A 416 2.21 21.18 -20.72
C SER A 416 3.02 20.90 -21.98
N ASP A 417 3.36 21.96 -22.71
CA ASP A 417 4.21 21.94 -23.90
C ASP A 417 5.37 22.93 -23.71
N ARG A 418 6.59 22.40 -23.57
CA ARG A 418 7.77 23.16 -23.08
C ARG A 418 8.21 24.22 -24.08
N GLU A 419 8.77 23.80 -25.21
CA GLU A 419 9.22 24.71 -26.27
C GLU A 419 8.05 25.37 -27.00
N GLY A 420 6.86 24.74 -26.98
CA GLY A 420 5.64 25.35 -27.51
C GLY A 420 5.08 26.45 -26.62
N MET A 421 5.54 26.59 -25.37
CA MET A 421 5.16 27.64 -24.42
C MET A 421 3.64 27.67 -24.13
N ARG A 422 3.07 26.49 -23.93
CA ARG A 422 1.61 26.32 -23.83
C ARG A 422 1.21 25.28 -22.77
N VAL A 423 -0.03 25.38 -22.31
CA VAL A 423 -0.74 24.32 -21.59
C VAL A 423 -1.96 23.95 -22.41
N HIS A 424 -2.22 22.66 -22.56
CA HIS A 424 -3.26 22.12 -23.43
C HIS A 424 -4.26 21.26 -22.66
N ARG A 425 -5.42 21.09 -23.28
CA ARG A 425 -6.42 20.10 -22.90
C ARG A 425 -7.00 19.42 -24.14
N VAL A 426 -7.26 18.12 -24.06
CA VAL A 426 -7.84 17.34 -25.17
C VAL A 426 -8.67 16.19 -24.63
N ASP A 427 -9.67 15.71 -25.37
CA ASP A 427 -10.39 14.48 -25.02
C ASP A 427 -9.48 13.25 -25.14
N PHE A 428 -9.82 12.15 -24.46
CA PHE A 428 -9.06 10.88 -24.54
C PHE A 428 -8.87 10.34 -25.96
N ASN A 429 -9.78 10.67 -26.88
CA ASN A 429 -9.75 10.25 -28.28
C ASN A 429 -9.03 11.27 -29.21
N GLY A 430 -8.52 12.39 -28.68
CA GLY A 430 -7.85 13.44 -29.43
C GLY A 430 -8.77 14.57 -29.92
N SER A 431 -10.10 14.50 -29.71
CA SER A 431 -11.01 15.58 -30.08
C SER A 431 -10.96 16.75 -29.09
N GLN A 432 -11.53 17.90 -29.49
CA GLN A 432 -11.62 19.11 -28.65
C GLN A 432 -10.26 19.54 -28.07
N HIS A 433 -9.22 19.53 -28.90
CA HIS A 433 -7.89 19.99 -28.51
C HIS A 433 -7.88 21.52 -28.37
N GLU A 434 -7.64 21.98 -27.15
CA GLU A 434 -7.69 23.38 -26.74
C GLU A 434 -6.35 23.82 -26.13
N ILE A 435 -6.02 25.10 -26.31
CA ILE A 435 -4.91 25.76 -25.61
C ILE A 435 -5.51 26.52 -24.42
N LEU A 436 -5.07 26.20 -23.20
CA LEU A 436 -5.53 26.83 -21.97
C LEU A 436 -4.66 28.01 -21.53
N ILE A 437 -3.36 27.92 -21.82
CA ILE A 437 -2.33 28.94 -21.56
C ILE A 437 -1.43 29.05 -22.76
N GLN A 438 -1.04 30.27 -23.12
CA GLN A 438 0.02 30.53 -24.10
C GLN A 438 0.92 31.66 -23.59
N THR A 439 2.14 31.31 -23.18
CA THR A 439 3.13 32.23 -22.60
C THR A 439 4.06 32.83 -23.65
N GLY A 440 4.04 32.32 -24.89
CA GLY A 440 4.91 32.80 -25.97
C GLY A 440 4.51 32.29 -27.35
N ASP A 441 5.39 32.55 -28.31
CA ASP A 441 5.26 32.13 -29.71
C ASP A 441 6.56 31.45 -30.12
N TYR A 442 6.50 30.15 -30.39
CA TYR A 442 7.66 29.32 -30.74
C TYR A 442 8.16 29.59 -32.16
N HIS A 443 7.52 30.48 -32.93
CA HIS A 443 8.10 31.01 -34.17
C HIS A 443 8.99 32.25 -33.93
N HIS A 444 8.90 32.87 -32.75
CA HIS A 444 9.67 34.07 -32.40
C HIS A 444 10.95 33.71 -31.65
N LEU A 445 12.12 34.04 -32.22
CA LEU A 445 13.43 33.67 -31.65
C LEU A 445 13.61 34.11 -30.19
N SER A 446 13.28 35.37 -29.85
CA SER A 446 13.45 35.82 -28.45
C SER A 446 12.51 35.13 -27.46
N HIS A 447 11.40 34.55 -27.90
CA HIS A 447 10.53 33.77 -27.03
C HIS A 447 11.09 32.36 -26.84
N LYS A 448 11.64 31.76 -27.91
CA LYS A 448 12.30 30.44 -27.87
C LYS A 448 13.47 30.43 -26.89
N ASP A 449 14.28 31.49 -26.88
CA ASP A 449 15.45 31.62 -26.00
C ASP A 449 15.09 31.93 -24.54
N ASP A 450 13.85 32.34 -24.27
CA ASP A 450 13.37 32.72 -22.93
C ASP A 450 12.75 31.52 -22.20
N GLN A 451 13.60 30.74 -21.52
CA GLN A 451 13.17 29.56 -20.74
C GLN A 451 12.18 29.88 -19.61
N SER A 452 12.03 31.16 -19.23
CA SER A 452 11.00 31.55 -18.24
C SER A 452 9.59 31.37 -18.78
N ARG A 453 9.41 31.19 -20.10
CA ARG A 453 8.12 30.93 -20.75
C ARG A 453 7.74 29.45 -20.81
N TRP A 454 8.70 28.56 -20.62
CA TRP A 454 8.50 27.13 -20.87
C TRP A 454 7.65 26.46 -19.80
N CYS A 455 6.52 25.88 -20.22
CA CYS A 455 5.58 25.16 -19.37
C CYS A 455 6.02 23.69 -19.20
N VAL A 456 6.03 23.16 -17.98
CA VAL A 456 6.49 21.77 -17.73
C VAL A 456 5.51 20.94 -16.91
N GLY A 457 5.31 21.27 -15.64
CA GLY A 457 4.39 20.55 -14.78
C GLY A 457 2.95 20.97 -15.02
N ILE A 458 2.01 20.08 -14.69
CA ILE A 458 0.57 20.32 -14.75
C ILE A 458 -0.12 19.53 -13.64
N ALA A 459 -1.07 20.17 -12.95
CA ALA A 459 -2.00 19.48 -12.06
C ALA A 459 -3.38 20.12 -12.17
N VAL A 460 -4.45 19.33 -11.98
CA VAL A 460 -5.84 19.78 -12.14
C VAL A 460 -6.62 19.49 -10.87
N ASP A 461 -7.25 20.53 -10.33
CA ASP A 461 -8.12 20.46 -9.18
C ASP A 461 -9.56 20.74 -9.61
N LEU A 462 -10.24 19.67 -10.01
CA LEU A 462 -11.64 19.73 -10.49
C LEU A 462 -12.59 20.20 -9.39
N LYS A 463 -12.29 19.89 -8.13
CA LYS A 463 -13.12 20.24 -6.96
C LYS A 463 -13.24 21.75 -6.81
N HIS A 464 -12.12 22.46 -7.02
CA HIS A 464 -12.07 23.92 -6.93
C HIS A 464 -12.10 24.62 -8.30
N GLY A 465 -12.22 23.86 -9.39
CA GLY A 465 -12.26 24.39 -10.76
C GLY A 465 -10.96 25.04 -11.21
N LYS A 466 -9.81 24.64 -10.65
CA LYS A 466 -8.49 25.23 -10.91
C LYS A 466 -7.56 24.26 -11.62
N PHE A 467 -6.58 24.79 -12.35
CA PHE A 467 -5.41 24.04 -12.78
C PHE A 467 -4.14 24.83 -12.48
N TYR A 468 -3.03 24.10 -12.37
CA TYR A 468 -1.73 24.59 -11.94
C TYR A 468 -0.69 24.18 -12.95
N TRP A 469 0.28 25.05 -13.24
CA TRP A 469 1.40 24.68 -14.11
C TRP A 469 2.70 25.31 -13.61
N THR A 470 3.82 24.73 -14.03
CA THR A 470 5.14 25.31 -13.78
C THR A 470 5.64 26.06 -15.00
N GLN A 471 6.35 27.16 -14.75
CA GLN A 471 7.24 27.80 -15.72
C GLN A 471 8.66 27.65 -15.18
N LYS A 472 9.46 26.78 -15.82
CA LYS A 472 10.68 26.24 -15.19
C LYS A 472 11.82 27.25 -15.03
N GLY A 473 11.90 28.25 -15.92
CA GLY A 473 13.05 29.16 -15.97
C GLY A 473 14.34 28.48 -16.46
N SER A 474 15.42 29.24 -16.53
CA SER A 474 16.74 28.67 -16.85
C SER A 474 17.18 27.72 -15.74
N SER A 475 17.93 26.67 -16.06
CA SER A 475 18.35 25.71 -15.04
C SER A 475 19.15 26.39 -13.94
N LYS A 476 18.81 26.09 -12.68
CA LYS A 476 19.48 26.61 -11.46
C LYS A 476 19.45 28.14 -11.33
N SER A 477 18.54 28.83 -12.03
CA SER A 477 18.54 30.30 -12.11
C SER A 477 17.70 31.00 -11.03
N GLY A 478 16.85 30.26 -10.31
CA GLY A 478 15.88 30.88 -9.41
C GLY A 478 14.79 31.67 -10.16
N GLN A 479 14.58 31.44 -11.45
CA GLN A 479 13.53 32.10 -12.23
C GLN A 479 12.23 31.30 -12.26
N GLY A 480 12.22 30.09 -11.69
CA GLY A 480 11.10 29.17 -11.72
C GLY A 480 9.88 29.69 -10.98
N LYS A 481 8.70 29.41 -11.53
CA LYS A 481 7.40 29.80 -10.98
C LYS A 481 6.39 28.66 -11.06
N ILE A 482 5.44 28.68 -10.12
CA ILE A 482 4.23 27.86 -10.16
C ILE A 482 3.04 28.80 -10.17
N LEU A 483 2.17 28.60 -11.15
CA LEU A 483 1.03 29.47 -11.42
C LEU A 483 -0.27 28.66 -11.41
N ARG A 484 -1.38 29.38 -11.27
CA ARG A 484 -2.75 28.85 -11.24
C ARG A 484 -3.68 29.71 -12.09
N ALA A 485 -4.71 29.09 -12.68
CA ALA A 485 -5.84 29.78 -13.28
C ALA A 485 -7.13 28.94 -13.17
N ASP A 486 -8.28 29.52 -13.53
CA ASP A 486 -9.54 28.78 -13.63
C ASP A 486 -9.53 27.82 -14.83
N ILE A 487 -10.05 26.60 -14.68
CA ILE A 487 -10.20 25.66 -15.81
C ILE A 487 -11.08 26.29 -16.90
N THR A 488 -12.12 27.01 -16.49
CA THR A 488 -12.99 27.76 -17.39
C THR A 488 -12.32 29.08 -17.76
N LEU A 489 -12.13 29.31 -19.06
CA LEU A 489 -11.60 30.57 -19.56
C LEU A 489 -12.60 31.71 -19.30
N PRO A 490 -12.18 32.86 -18.73
CA PRO A 490 -13.06 34.00 -18.55
C PRO A 490 -13.63 34.50 -19.89
N ALA A 491 -14.89 34.94 -19.89
CA ALA A 491 -15.57 35.40 -21.09
C ALA A 491 -14.77 36.51 -21.82
N GLY A 492 -14.59 36.36 -23.13
CA GLY A 492 -13.83 37.30 -23.96
C GLY A 492 -12.30 37.24 -23.81
N SER A 493 -11.76 36.39 -22.91
CA SER A 493 -10.33 36.18 -22.78
C SER A 493 -9.81 35.17 -23.82
N LYS A 494 -8.50 35.21 -24.09
CA LYS A 494 -7.77 34.20 -24.85
C LYS A 494 -6.75 33.53 -23.95
N ALA A 495 -6.27 32.35 -24.31
CA ALA A 495 -5.21 31.64 -23.59
C ALA A 495 -3.93 32.49 -23.38
N SER A 496 -3.64 33.42 -24.30
CA SER A 496 -2.49 34.31 -24.25
C SER A 496 -2.71 35.62 -23.47
N THR A 497 -3.96 35.94 -23.12
CA THR A 497 -4.31 37.25 -22.52
C THR A 497 -5.26 37.15 -21.34
N ARG A 498 -5.54 35.95 -20.83
CA ARG A 498 -6.42 35.74 -19.69
C ARG A 498 -5.84 36.42 -18.44
N SER A 499 -6.70 37.09 -17.68
CA SER A 499 -6.29 37.95 -16.55
C SER A 499 -6.36 37.27 -15.19
N ASP A 500 -6.89 36.05 -15.13
CA ASP A 500 -7.13 35.27 -13.90
C ASP A 500 -5.92 34.42 -13.47
N ILE A 501 -4.76 34.63 -14.09
CA ILE A 501 -3.52 33.94 -13.72
C ILE A 501 -3.01 34.48 -12.38
N GLU A 502 -2.79 33.58 -11.43
CA GLU A 502 -2.15 33.88 -10.15
C GLU A 502 -0.79 33.17 -10.05
N THR A 503 0.26 33.93 -9.73
CA THR A 503 1.55 33.35 -9.31
C THR A 503 1.45 32.90 -7.85
N LEU A 504 1.64 31.61 -7.60
CA LEU A 504 1.58 31.03 -6.27
C LEU A 504 2.97 30.99 -5.63
N PHE A 505 3.93 30.44 -6.36
CA PHE A 505 5.32 30.31 -5.90
C PHE A 505 6.25 30.87 -6.97
N GLU A 506 7.30 31.56 -6.55
CA GLU A 506 8.31 32.16 -7.41
C GLU A 506 9.68 32.08 -6.77
N ASN A 507 10.71 32.46 -7.51
CA ASN A 507 12.11 32.31 -7.12
C ASN A 507 12.52 30.85 -6.89
N LEU A 508 11.84 29.92 -7.59
CA LEU A 508 12.11 28.49 -7.48
C LEU A 508 13.32 28.10 -8.35
N PRO A 509 14.13 27.11 -7.92
CA PRO A 509 15.30 26.68 -8.68
C PRO A 509 14.98 26.26 -10.11
N GLU A 510 14.10 25.27 -10.26
CA GLU A 510 13.62 24.74 -11.53
C GLU A 510 12.45 23.75 -11.26
N PRO A 511 11.20 24.23 -11.11
CA PRO A 511 10.05 23.40 -10.76
C PRO A 511 9.56 22.59 -11.96
N ILE A 512 9.45 21.27 -11.79
CA ILE A 512 9.17 20.30 -12.85
C ILE A 512 7.75 19.73 -12.73
N ASP A 513 7.54 18.57 -12.11
CA ASP A 513 6.20 17.97 -12.02
C ASP A 513 5.40 18.52 -10.85
N LEU A 514 4.08 18.51 -11.01
CA LEU A 514 3.09 18.87 -10.01
C LEU A 514 2.19 17.70 -9.67
N GLU A 515 1.71 17.67 -8.43
CA GLU A 515 0.64 16.79 -7.98
C GLU A 515 -0.21 17.54 -6.95
N VAL A 516 -1.54 17.49 -7.09
CA VAL A 516 -2.47 18.24 -6.23
C VAL A 516 -3.22 17.33 -5.27
N ASP A 517 -3.25 17.75 -4.02
CA ASP A 517 -4.17 17.22 -3.03
C ASP A 517 -5.35 18.15 -2.79
N SER A 518 -6.37 18.05 -3.64
CA SER A 518 -7.60 18.85 -3.56
C SER A 518 -8.33 18.76 -2.22
N GLU A 519 -8.18 17.66 -1.47
CA GLU A 519 -8.88 17.53 -0.19
C GLU A 519 -8.27 18.39 0.91
N ASN A 520 -6.95 18.54 0.88
CA ASN A 520 -6.21 19.32 1.87
C ASN A 520 -5.71 20.67 1.31
N GLU A 521 -6.05 20.98 0.06
CA GLU A 521 -5.60 22.16 -0.67
C GLU A 521 -4.06 22.32 -0.66
N LEU A 522 -3.35 21.20 -0.86
CA LEU A 522 -1.90 21.16 -0.91
C LEU A 522 -1.43 20.89 -2.33
N LEU A 523 -0.41 21.61 -2.76
CA LEU A 523 0.31 21.34 -4.00
C LEU A 523 1.69 20.79 -3.68
N TYR A 524 2.04 19.69 -4.34
CA TYR A 524 3.35 19.06 -4.24
C TYR A 524 4.07 19.20 -5.57
N TRP A 525 5.39 19.35 -5.52
CA TRP A 525 6.19 19.41 -6.74
C TRP A 525 7.62 18.95 -6.53
N THR A 526 8.27 18.62 -7.65
CA THR A 526 9.71 18.38 -7.72
C THR A 526 10.43 19.64 -8.17
N ASP A 527 11.53 19.98 -7.53
CA ASP A 527 12.49 20.97 -8.03
C ASP A 527 13.80 20.28 -8.44
N ARG A 528 14.33 20.65 -9.60
CA ARG A 528 15.71 20.35 -9.99
C ARG A 528 16.68 21.40 -9.48
N GLY A 529 17.97 21.17 -9.66
CA GLY A 529 19.02 22.15 -9.34
C GLY A 529 19.79 21.88 -8.04
N GLU A 530 20.67 22.81 -7.67
CA GLU A 530 21.66 22.60 -6.61
C GLU A 530 21.14 22.94 -5.20
N TYR A 531 21.91 22.49 -4.20
CA TYR A 531 21.72 22.91 -2.81
C TYR A 531 21.82 24.44 -2.66
N PRO A 532 21.07 25.04 -1.71
CA PRO A 532 20.24 24.37 -0.71
C PRO A 532 18.76 24.30 -1.08
N LEU A 533 18.34 24.56 -2.32
CA LEU A 533 16.90 24.64 -2.66
C LEU A 533 16.44 23.61 -3.69
N GLY A 534 17.31 23.17 -4.61
CA GLY A 534 16.95 22.19 -5.65
C GLY A 534 17.09 20.73 -5.23
N ASN A 535 16.81 19.84 -6.20
CA ASN A 535 16.83 18.38 -6.07
C ASN A 535 16.03 17.90 -4.86
N SER A 536 14.78 18.35 -4.83
CA SER A 536 13.88 18.21 -3.70
C SER A 536 12.45 17.89 -4.09
N ILE A 537 11.72 17.33 -3.12
CA ILE A 537 10.26 17.28 -3.13
C ILE A 537 9.75 18.35 -2.17
N ASN A 538 8.78 19.12 -2.63
CA ASN A 538 8.30 20.30 -1.96
C ASN A 538 6.77 20.24 -1.80
N ARG A 539 6.25 20.98 -0.84
CA ARG A 539 4.81 21.10 -0.58
C ARG A 539 4.44 22.51 -0.14
N GLY A 540 3.34 23.04 -0.67
CA GLY A 540 2.80 24.34 -0.29
C GLY A 540 1.28 24.33 -0.24
N TYR A 541 0.71 25.15 0.65
CA TYR A 541 -0.73 25.35 0.73
C TYR A 541 -1.20 26.27 -0.40
N VAL A 542 -2.31 25.91 -1.05
CA VAL A 542 -2.87 26.64 -2.19
C VAL A 542 -4.33 27.04 -1.98
N GLY A 543 -4.91 26.83 -0.79
CA GLY A 543 -6.25 27.32 -0.49
C GLY A 543 -6.34 28.85 -0.33
N PRO A 544 -7.49 29.37 0.14
CA PRO A 544 -7.71 30.80 0.32
C PRO A 544 -6.68 31.46 1.26
N LYS A 545 -6.17 32.64 0.89
CA LYS A 545 -5.22 33.41 1.72
C LYS A 545 -5.94 33.95 2.98
N THR A 546 -5.60 33.43 4.16
CA THR A 546 -5.96 34.02 5.46
C THR A 546 -4.90 35.06 5.85
N GLY A 547 -5.31 36.25 6.28
CA GLY A 547 -4.48 37.47 6.34
C GLY A 547 -3.11 37.43 7.04
N ASP A 548 -2.31 38.43 6.66
CA ASP A 548 -0.97 38.88 7.06
C ASP A 548 0.30 38.22 6.45
N SER A 549 0.73 38.85 5.34
CA SER A 549 2.08 39.03 4.79
C SER A 549 2.80 37.90 4.02
N ASN A 550 3.13 38.27 2.77
CA ASN A 550 4.38 38.10 2.03
C ASN A 550 4.99 36.68 1.86
N ALA A 551 5.03 36.29 0.57
CA ALA A 551 5.52 35.04 -0.03
C ALA A 551 4.76 33.78 0.40
N ALA A 552 4.24 33.01 -0.58
CA ALA A 552 3.73 31.68 -0.31
C ALA A 552 4.90 30.81 0.20
N LYS A 553 4.89 30.54 1.50
CA LYS A 553 5.89 29.67 2.11
C LYS A 553 5.58 28.23 1.75
N PHE A 554 6.61 27.51 1.34
CA PHE A 554 6.54 26.08 1.11
C PHE A 554 7.54 25.36 1.99
N THR A 555 7.32 24.08 2.18
CA THR A 555 8.18 23.19 2.94
C THR A 555 8.89 22.25 2.00
N ILE A 556 10.18 22.07 2.23
CA ILE A 556 10.98 21.08 1.53
C ILE A 556 10.89 19.78 2.33
N LEU A 557 10.23 18.78 1.77
CA LEU A 557 9.91 17.52 2.43
C LEU A 557 11.12 16.58 2.43
N THR A 558 11.81 16.48 1.30
CA THR A 558 13.00 15.64 1.18
C THR A 558 13.94 16.14 0.08
N ARG A 559 15.19 15.67 0.09
CA ARG A 559 16.29 16.08 -0.79
C ARG A 559 17.16 14.91 -1.19
N HIS A 560 18.31 15.20 -1.82
CA HIS A 560 19.29 14.22 -2.30
C HIS A 560 18.70 13.39 -3.43
N LEU A 561 18.28 14.09 -4.48
CA LEU A 561 17.81 13.52 -5.75
C LEU A 561 18.79 13.90 -6.87
N HIS A 562 18.80 13.14 -7.95
CA HIS A 562 19.64 13.38 -9.11
C HIS A 562 18.80 13.83 -10.30
N GLU A 563 18.46 15.13 -10.32
CA GLU A 563 17.51 15.74 -11.26
C GLU A 563 16.09 15.20 -11.06
N ALA A 564 15.46 15.63 -9.96
CA ALA A 564 14.09 15.25 -9.59
C ALA A 564 13.09 15.53 -10.73
N ILE A 565 12.14 14.61 -10.95
CA ILE A 565 11.17 14.74 -12.04
C ILE A 565 9.79 14.19 -11.70
N GLY A 566 9.55 12.87 -11.73
CA GLY A 566 8.22 12.32 -11.59
C GLY A 566 7.76 12.35 -10.13
N LEU A 567 6.47 12.59 -9.91
CA LEU A 567 5.88 12.68 -8.57
C LEU A 567 4.42 12.21 -8.59
N ARG A 568 4.05 11.32 -7.65
CA ARG A 568 2.66 10.93 -7.40
C ARG A 568 2.35 10.73 -5.92
N LEU A 569 1.13 11.07 -5.53
CA LEU A 569 0.60 10.86 -4.19
C LEU A 569 -0.24 9.59 -4.14
N ASP A 570 0.19 8.63 -3.32
CA ASP A 570 -0.63 7.51 -2.91
C ASP A 570 -1.45 7.94 -1.69
N LYS A 571 -2.63 8.52 -1.95
CA LYS A 571 -3.50 9.06 -0.89
C LYS A 571 -4.12 7.96 -0.02
N VAL A 572 -4.19 6.74 -0.54
CA VAL A 572 -4.73 5.55 0.14
C VAL A 572 -3.73 5.07 1.19
N ASN A 573 -2.51 4.78 0.76
CA ASN A 573 -1.41 4.27 1.59
C ASN A 573 -0.53 5.40 2.17
N LYS A 574 -0.94 6.66 2.03
CA LYS A 574 -0.26 7.85 2.60
C LYS A 574 1.25 7.88 2.27
N HIS A 575 1.56 7.61 1.00
CA HIS A 575 2.92 7.67 0.49
C HIS A 575 3.08 8.74 -0.60
N ILE A 576 4.32 9.20 -0.75
CA ILE A 576 4.75 9.97 -1.92
C ILE A 576 5.73 9.09 -2.67
N TYR A 577 5.48 8.87 -3.95
CA TYR A 577 6.42 8.22 -4.85
C TYR A 577 7.00 9.26 -5.80
N PHE A 578 8.29 9.16 -6.08
CA PHE A 578 8.97 10.09 -6.98
C PHE A 578 10.19 9.47 -7.64
N THR A 579 10.56 9.98 -8.81
CA THR A 579 11.65 9.50 -9.64
C THR A 579 12.69 10.59 -9.90
N ASP A 580 13.87 10.17 -10.32
CA ASP A 580 14.89 11.06 -10.83
C ASP A 580 15.61 10.50 -12.08
N LEU A 581 16.26 11.40 -12.82
CA LEU A 581 17.00 11.02 -14.03
C LEU A 581 18.25 10.18 -13.73
N GLY A 582 18.66 10.10 -12.47
CA GLY A 582 19.69 9.18 -11.99
C GLY A 582 19.26 7.71 -11.96
N GLY A 583 18.01 7.41 -12.31
CA GLY A 583 17.53 6.03 -12.47
C GLY A 583 16.91 5.44 -11.23
N SER A 584 16.54 6.28 -10.26
CA SER A 584 16.01 5.84 -8.97
C SER A 584 14.54 6.20 -8.82
N LEU A 585 13.78 5.27 -8.22
CA LEU A 585 12.41 5.44 -7.79
C LEU A 585 12.40 5.34 -6.26
N TYR A 586 11.76 6.31 -5.64
CA TYR A 586 11.77 6.51 -4.20
C TYR A 586 10.35 6.48 -3.64
N ARG A 587 10.27 6.25 -2.33
CA ARG A 587 9.05 6.35 -1.53
C ARG A 587 9.34 7.07 -0.21
N THR A 588 8.45 7.97 0.19
CA THR A 588 8.41 8.56 1.54
C THR A 588 7.00 8.43 2.13
N ASP A 589 6.84 8.74 3.42
CA ASP A 589 5.54 9.15 3.94
C ASP A 589 5.13 10.55 3.41
N LEU A 590 3.88 10.97 3.66
CA LEU A 590 3.36 12.28 3.22
C LEU A 590 4.08 13.50 3.85
N GLN A 591 4.91 13.31 4.87
CA GLN A 591 5.71 14.36 5.49
C GLN A 591 7.15 14.40 4.96
N GLY A 592 7.52 13.52 4.02
CA GLY A 592 8.88 13.41 3.49
C GLY A 592 9.83 12.57 4.33
N GLY A 593 9.34 11.98 5.43
CA GLY A 593 10.08 11.06 6.28
C GLY A 593 10.20 9.68 5.65
N ASN A 594 11.03 8.83 6.28
CA ASN A 594 11.21 7.42 5.89
C ASN A 594 11.54 7.23 4.40
N LYS A 595 12.34 8.15 3.83
CA LYS A 595 12.76 8.07 2.42
C LYS A 595 13.47 6.75 2.16
N THR A 596 12.94 5.98 1.23
CA THR A 596 13.48 4.69 0.79
C THR A 596 13.69 4.73 -0.72
N VAL A 597 14.82 4.17 -1.17
CA VAL A 597 15.03 3.85 -2.59
C VAL A 597 14.37 2.49 -2.80
N ILE A 598 13.25 2.46 -3.53
CA ILE A 598 12.51 1.21 -3.75
C ILE A 598 12.91 0.52 -5.06
N TYR A 599 13.46 1.28 -6.01
CA TYR A 599 14.12 0.76 -7.20
C TYR A 599 15.28 1.66 -7.60
N SER A 600 16.37 1.06 -8.08
CA SER A 600 17.51 1.76 -8.67
C SER A 600 18.05 0.91 -9.82
N GLY A 601 18.18 1.52 -11.00
CA GLY A 601 18.60 0.85 -12.22
C GLY A 601 19.46 1.73 -13.10
N LYS A 602 19.80 1.20 -14.29
CA LYS A 602 20.56 1.94 -15.32
C LYS A 602 19.68 2.80 -16.24
N ALA A 603 18.39 2.92 -15.94
CA ALA A 603 17.44 3.74 -16.70
C ALA A 603 17.58 5.23 -16.34
N ALA A 604 17.03 6.11 -17.17
CA ALA A 604 16.85 7.53 -16.81
C ALA A 604 15.36 7.76 -16.58
N LEU A 605 14.91 7.70 -15.33
CA LEU A 605 13.48 7.65 -15.01
C LEU A 605 12.84 9.04 -15.09
N SER A 606 11.72 9.15 -15.81
CA SER A 606 10.91 10.37 -15.92
C SER A 606 9.56 10.21 -15.22
N GLY A 607 8.45 10.40 -15.92
CA GLY A 607 7.12 10.42 -15.37
C GLY A 607 6.75 9.15 -14.61
N LEU A 608 5.87 9.36 -13.65
CA LEU A 608 5.36 8.35 -12.75
C LEU A 608 3.84 8.45 -12.72
N ALA A 609 3.17 7.31 -12.74
CA ALA A 609 1.75 7.19 -12.44
C ALA A 609 1.52 6.02 -11.49
N LEU A 610 0.36 6.00 -10.84
CA LEU A 610 -0.05 4.88 -9.99
C LEU A 610 -1.49 4.50 -10.32
N ALA A 611 -1.79 3.22 -10.20
CA ALA A 611 -3.13 2.69 -10.40
C ALA A 611 -3.40 1.53 -9.44
N TYR A 612 -4.62 1.48 -8.90
CA TYR A 612 -5.13 0.29 -8.22
C TYR A 612 -5.85 -0.54 -9.27
N ILE A 613 -5.17 -1.57 -9.75
CA ILE A 613 -5.70 -2.50 -10.75
C ILE A 613 -6.35 -3.65 -9.96
N ASN A 614 -7.59 -3.97 -10.32
CA ASN A 614 -8.40 -4.98 -9.66
C ASN A 614 -8.03 -6.41 -10.05
#